data_AF-Q9S4N9-F1
#
_entry.id   AF-Q9S4N9-F1
#
_cell.length_a   1.000
_cell.length_b   1.000
_cell.length_c   1.000
_cell.angle_alpha   90.00
_cell.angle_beta   90.00
_cell.angle_gamma   90.00
#
_symmetry.space_group_name_H-M   'P 1'
#
loop_
_entity.id
_entity.type
_entity.pdbx_description
1 polymer ?
#
loop_
_entity_poly.entity_id
_entity_poly.type
_entity_poly.pdbx_seq_one_letter_code
_entity_poly.pdbx_strand_id
1 'polypeptide(L)'
;FYVKSVMGHFYSGKYGSTLVYWDVCNETLHAQNSGWEAVYGSNKTNAVYVKKAFNYAYQVLEQYKLTNSVKLFYNDYNTYMEVNDVIKLVNY
;
A
#
# COMPACT_ATOMS: atom_id res chain seq x y z
N PHE A 1 0.51 -0.61 12.93
CA PHE A 1 1.52 0.20 13.62
C PHE A 1 2.43 0.89 12.61
N TYR A 2 3.30 0.18 11.88
CA TYR A 2 4.31 0.75 10.97
C TYR A 2 3.79 1.80 9.98
N VAL A 3 2.81 1.46 9.12
CA VAL A 3 2.25 2.39 8.10
C VAL A 3 1.78 3.71 8.73
N LYS A 4 1.04 3.62 9.85
CA LYS A 4 0.53 4.80 10.55
C LYS A 4 1.66 5.68 11.10
N SER A 5 2.68 5.07 11.67
CA SER A 5 3.82 5.78 12.24
C SER A 5 4.64 6.51 11.17
N VAL A 6 4.95 5.84 10.05
CA VAL A 6 5.74 6.43 8.96
C VAL A 6 5.00 7.59 8.30
N MET A 7 3.75 7.35 7.87
CA MET A 7 2.95 8.41 7.22
C MET A 7 2.64 9.55 8.19
N GLY A 8 2.30 9.24 9.44
CA GLY A 8 2.04 10.26 10.47
C GLY A 8 3.28 11.11 10.77
N HIS A 9 4.46 10.48 10.88
CA HIS A 9 5.72 11.20 11.02
C HIS A 9 5.94 12.19 9.87
N PHE A 10 5.77 11.73 8.62
CA PHE A 10 5.95 12.59 7.45
C PHE A 10 5.00 13.80 7.46
N TYR A 11 3.70 13.57 7.66
CA TYR A 11 2.69 14.65 7.63
C TYR A 11 2.75 15.59 8.84
N SER A 12 3.32 15.15 9.96
CA SER A 12 3.66 16.04 11.09
C SER A 12 4.90 16.90 10.84
N GLY A 13 5.69 16.59 9.80
CA GLY A 13 6.96 17.25 9.51
C GLY A 13 6.83 18.51 8.64
N LYS A 14 7.95 19.24 8.54
CA LYS A 14 8.07 20.49 7.75
C LYS A 14 7.65 20.33 6.28
N TYR A 15 7.81 19.14 5.72
CA TYR A 15 7.55 18.84 4.31
C TYR A 15 6.27 18.02 4.09
N GLY A 16 5.38 17.94 5.08
CA GLY A 16 4.17 17.14 4.98
C GLY A 16 3.28 17.45 3.77
N SER A 17 3.35 18.68 3.23
CA SER A 17 2.58 19.11 2.06
C SER A 17 3.20 18.75 0.70
N THR A 18 4.43 18.24 0.64
CA THR A 18 5.12 18.04 -0.65
C THR A 18 4.81 16.69 -1.30
N LEU A 19 4.29 15.73 -0.54
CA LEU A 19 4.04 14.38 -1.04
C LEU A 19 2.62 14.25 -1.56
N VAL A 20 2.49 13.73 -2.78
CA VAL A 20 1.20 13.61 -3.48
C VAL A 20 0.83 12.17 -3.85
N TYR A 21 1.77 11.22 -3.68
CA TYR A 21 1.52 9.79 -3.87
C TYR A 21 2.33 8.91 -2.92
N TRP A 22 1.77 7.75 -2.57
CA TRP A 22 2.45 6.66 -1.87
C TRP A 22 2.30 5.35 -2.65
N ASP A 23 3.42 4.66 -2.85
CA ASP A 23 3.38 3.22 -3.12
C ASP A 23 3.20 2.50 -1.76
N VAL A 24 1.96 2.13 -1.46
CA VAL A 24 1.60 1.54 -0.16
C VAL A 24 2.09 0.09 -0.07
N CYS A 25 2.01 -0.63 -1.18
CA CYS A 25 2.54 -1.98 -1.33
C CYS A 25 3.27 -2.06 -2.67
N ASN A 26 4.48 -2.63 -2.65
CA ASN A 26 5.31 -2.80 -3.83
C ASN A 26 5.52 -4.29 -4.11
N GLU A 27 5.41 -4.67 -5.38
CA GLU A 27 5.82 -5.98 -5.90
C GLU A 27 5.18 -7.19 -5.21
N THR A 28 3.92 -7.06 -4.78
CA THR A 28 3.22 -8.13 -4.04
C THR A 28 3.07 -9.41 -4.87
N LEU A 29 2.76 -9.30 -6.17
CA LEU A 29 2.57 -10.47 -7.03
C LEU A 29 3.90 -11.15 -7.36
N HIS A 30 4.95 -10.36 -7.48
CA HIS A 30 6.28 -10.84 -7.81
C HIS A 30 7.19 -11.12 -6.60
N ALA A 31 6.73 -10.84 -5.37
CA ALA A 31 7.48 -11.09 -4.15
C ALA A 31 7.92 -12.55 -4.05
N GLN A 32 9.18 -12.82 -3.72
CA GLN A 32 9.69 -14.17 -3.48
C GLN A 32 10.38 -14.22 -2.13
N ASN A 33 10.04 -15.23 -1.32
CA ASN A 33 10.59 -15.41 0.03
C ASN A 33 10.46 -14.13 0.90
N SER A 34 9.37 -13.39 0.72
CA SER A 34 9.20 -12.12 1.42
C SER A 34 8.83 -12.36 2.89
N GLY A 35 9.20 -11.42 3.76
CA GLY A 35 8.77 -11.43 5.15
C GLY A 35 7.24 -11.38 5.31
N TRP A 36 6.53 -10.82 4.32
CA TRP A 36 5.07 -10.82 4.30
C TRP A 36 4.50 -12.21 4.04
N GLU A 37 5.05 -12.96 3.07
CA GLU A 37 4.66 -14.34 2.81
C GLU A 37 4.95 -15.25 4.00
N ALA A 38 6.07 -15.04 4.69
CA ALA A 38 6.43 -15.80 5.89
C ALA A 38 5.41 -15.67 7.03
N VAL A 39 4.71 -14.53 7.10
CA VAL A 39 3.74 -14.23 8.17
C VAL A 39 2.30 -14.50 7.74
N TYR A 40 1.93 -14.13 6.51
CA TYR A 40 0.56 -14.14 6.01
C TYR A 40 0.27 -15.28 5.02
N GLY A 41 1.27 -16.09 4.68
CA GLY A 41 1.19 -17.14 3.68
C GLY A 41 1.49 -16.64 2.26
N SER A 42 1.66 -17.60 1.33
CA SER A 42 2.09 -17.35 -0.05
C SER A 42 0.97 -16.92 -1.01
N ASN A 43 -0.24 -16.62 -0.52
CA ASN A 43 -1.33 -16.15 -1.38
C ASN A 43 -1.17 -14.66 -1.67
N LYS A 44 -0.83 -14.34 -2.92
CA LYS A 44 -0.49 -12.98 -3.35
C LYS A 44 -1.69 -12.21 -3.93
N THR A 45 -2.70 -12.90 -4.45
CA THR A 45 -3.93 -12.25 -4.96
C THR A 45 -4.96 -12.01 -3.87
N ASN A 46 -4.90 -12.76 -2.77
CA ASN A 46 -5.76 -12.58 -1.60
C ASN A 46 -4.91 -12.12 -0.39
N ALA A 47 -4.01 -11.18 -0.65
CA ALA A 47 -3.03 -10.71 0.32
C ALA A 47 -3.67 -9.77 1.36
N VAL A 48 -4.16 -10.33 2.48
CA VAL A 48 -4.82 -9.57 3.57
C VAL A 48 -3.96 -8.40 4.08
N TYR A 49 -2.64 -8.55 4.08
CA TYR A 49 -1.73 -7.50 4.52
C TYR A 49 -1.74 -6.27 3.60
N VAL A 50 -1.96 -6.44 2.29
CA VAL A 50 -2.12 -5.32 1.34
C VAL A 50 -3.36 -4.52 1.71
N LYS A 51 -4.52 -5.16 1.83
CA LYS A 51 -5.77 -4.49 2.24
C LYS A 51 -5.62 -3.75 3.58
N LYS A 52 -4.96 -4.36 4.57
CA LYS A 52 -4.68 -3.72 5.86
C LYS A 52 -3.77 -2.50 5.72
N ALA A 53 -2.72 -2.58 4.89
CA ALA A 53 -1.81 -1.47 4.65
C ALA A 53 -2.53 -0.27 4.03
N PHE A 54 -3.37 -0.50 3.01
CA PHE A 54 -4.21 0.55 2.41
C PHE A 54 -5.20 1.15 3.40
N ASN A 55 -5.89 0.34 4.20
CA ASN A 55 -6.79 0.84 5.25
C ASN A 55 -6.06 1.73 6.26
N TYR A 56 -4.85 1.34 6.69
CA TYR A 56 -4.06 2.15 7.61
C TYR A 56 -3.55 3.43 6.96
N ALA A 57 -3.12 3.37 5.70
CA ALA A 57 -2.69 4.55 4.95
C ALA A 57 -3.83 5.55 4.77
N TYR A 58 -5.02 5.06 4.38
CA TYR A 58 -6.22 5.88 4.21
C TYR A 58 -6.65 6.54 5.52
N GLN A 59 -6.63 5.83 6.65
CA GLN A 59 -6.92 6.40 7.97
C GLN A 59 -5.99 7.57 8.33
N VAL A 60 -4.71 7.50 7.95
CA VAL A 60 -3.79 8.63 8.15
C VAL A 60 -4.16 9.79 7.21
N LEU A 61 -4.46 9.52 5.95
CA LEU A 61 -4.89 10.59 5.04
C LEU A 61 -6.18 11.28 5.54
N GLU A 62 -7.13 10.54 6.11
CA GLU A 62 -8.33 11.10 6.75
C GLU A 62 -7.98 12.01 7.93
N GLN A 63 -7.10 11.54 8.82
CA GLN A 63 -6.64 12.31 9.99
C GLN A 63 -6.04 13.67 9.59
N TYR A 64 -5.31 13.72 8.49
CA TYR A 64 -4.67 14.95 7.99
C TYR A 64 -5.49 15.69 6.92
N LYS A 65 -6.70 15.21 6.59
CA LYS A 65 -7.59 15.78 5.56
C LYS A 65 -6.97 15.81 4.15
N LEU A 66 -6.21 14.77 3.80
CA LEU A 66 -5.44 14.65 2.57
C LEU A 66 -6.04 13.64 1.56
N THR A 67 -7.19 13.03 1.85
CA THR A 67 -7.81 12.00 0.99
C THR A 67 -8.11 12.47 -0.44
N ASN A 68 -8.32 13.77 -0.65
CA ASN A 68 -8.57 14.34 -1.98
C ASN A 68 -7.28 14.68 -2.74
N SER A 69 -6.17 14.96 -2.04
CA SER A 69 -4.93 15.47 -2.62
C SER A 69 -3.82 14.43 -2.75
N VAL A 70 -3.79 13.42 -1.89
CA VAL A 70 -2.78 12.35 -1.92
C VAL A 70 -3.39 11.07 -2.46
N LYS A 71 -2.68 10.40 -3.37
CA LYS A 71 -3.08 9.11 -3.96
C LYS A 71 -2.30 7.95 -3.37
N LEU A 72 -2.97 6.83 -3.17
CA LEU A 72 -2.38 5.58 -2.68
C LEU A 72 -2.35 4.60 -3.83
N PHE A 73 -1.16 4.06 -4.11
CA PHE A 73 -0.92 3.15 -5.22
C PHE A 73 -0.44 1.79 -4.72
N TYR A 74 -0.88 0.76 -5.45
CA TYR A 74 -0.21 -0.52 -5.48
C TYR A 74 0.70 -0.47 -6.71
N ASN A 75 1.99 -0.76 -6.51
CA ASN A 75 2.97 -0.70 -7.57
C ASN A 75 3.60 -2.08 -7.78
N ASP A 76 3.74 -2.48 -9.04
CA ASP A 76 4.35 -3.76 -9.42
C ASP A 76 4.87 -3.67 -10.87
N TYR A 77 5.84 -4.50 -11.22
CA TYR A 77 6.33 -4.61 -12.58
C TYR A 77 5.52 -5.65 -13.37
N ASN A 78 5.60 -5.61 -14.70
CA ASN A 78 4.92 -6.55 -15.61
C ASN A 78 3.40 -6.72 -15.40
N THR A 79 2.73 -5.73 -14.79
CA THR A 79 1.28 -5.75 -14.53
C THR A 79 0.42 -5.94 -15.78
N TYR A 80 0.93 -5.54 -16.96
CA TYR A 80 0.28 -5.75 -18.26
C TYR A 80 0.26 -7.23 -18.70
N MET A 81 1.11 -8.09 -18.11
CA MET A 81 1.11 -9.54 -18.34
C MET A 81 0.21 -10.29 -17.36
N GLU A 82 -0.06 -9.72 -16.18
CA GLU A 82 -0.77 -10.36 -15.07
C GLU A 82 -2.05 -9.60 -14.67
N VAL A 83 -2.72 -8.98 -15.65
CA VAL A 83 -3.85 -8.06 -15.43
C VAL A 83 -4.93 -8.66 -14.53
N ASN A 84 -5.27 -9.94 -14.71
CA ASN A 84 -6.31 -10.61 -13.92
C ASN A 84 -5.92 -10.76 -12.44
N ASP A 85 -4.65 -11.03 -12.15
CA ASP A 85 -4.16 -11.19 -10.79
C ASP A 85 -4.05 -9.84 -10.08
N VAL A 86 -3.66 -8.79 -10.81
CA VAL A 86 -3.73 -7.40 -10.33
C VAL A 86 -5.16 -7.00 -9.99
N ILE A 87 -6.12 -7.24 -10.90
CA ILE A 87 -7.54 -6.95 -10.66
C ILE A 87 -8.06 -7.70 -9.44
N LYS A 88 -7.68 -8.98 -9.31
CA LYS A 88 -8.08 -9.81 -8.19
C LYS A 88 -7.52 -9.30 -6.86
N LEU A 89 -6.26 -8.88 -6.83
CA LEU A 89 -5.63 -8.27 -5.65
C LEU A 89 -6.31 -6.96 -5.26
N VAL A 90 -6.56 -6.07 -6.22
CA VAL A 90 -7.15 -4.74 -5.96
C VAL A 90 -8.60 -4.85 -5.49
N ASN A 91 -9.35 -5.86 -5.96
CA ASN A 91 -10.75 -6.07 -5.57
C ASN A 91 -10.94 -6.88 -4.27
N TYR A 92 -9.88 -7.44 -3.70
CA TYR A 92 -9.93 -8.30 -2.50
C TYR A 92 -10.15 -7.51 -1.20
#